data_AF-A0A368FTJ0-F1
#
_entry.id   AF-A0A368FTJ0-F1
#
_cell.length_a   1.000
_cell.length_b   1.000
_cell.length_c   1.000
_cell.angle_alpha   90.00
_cell.angle_beta   90.00
_cell.angle_gamma   90.00
#
_symmetry.space_group_name_H-M   'P 1'
#
loop_
_entity.id
_entity.type
_entity.pdbx_description
1 polymer ?
#
loop_
_entity_poly.entity_id
_entity_poly.type
_entity_poly.pdbx_seq_one_letter_code
_entity_poly.pdbx_strand_id
1 'polypeptide(L)'
;MDRHDLCKFWTSIGECQSNKDWMEDHCPVSCSVCNGTMACIDRHRLCNFWSAIKECETNAVWMLSNCPKSCKACKGETVPGAPVSAFVILPL
;
A
#
# COMPACT_ATOMS: atom_id res chain seq x y z
N MET A 1 -6.35 -3.07 -1.52
CA MET A 1 -5.49 -4.25 -1.72
C MET A 1 -5.99 -4.98 -2.95
N ASP A 2 -5.11 -5.66 -3.67
CA ASP A 2 -5.53 -6.49 -4.80
C ASP A 2 -6.34 -7.69 -4.31
N ARG A 3 -7.38 -8.04 -5.05
CA ARG A 3 -8.35 -9.10 -4.73
C ARG A 3 -8.17 -10.34 -5.61
N HIS A 4 -7.16 -10.35 -6.48
CA HIS A 4 -6.90 -11.45 -7.39
C HIS A 4 -5.39 -11.71 -7.53
N ASP A 5 -4.99 -12.98 -7.54
CA ASP A 5 -3.58 -13.38 -7.53
C ASP A 5 -2.82 -13.00 -8.81
N LEU A 6 -3.55 -12.90 -9.92
CA LEU A 6 -3.01 -12.54 -11.24
C LEU A 6 -2.93 -11.02 -11.51
N CYS A 7 -3.26 -10.15 -10.54
CA CYS A 7 -3.24 -8.70 -10.75
C CYS A 7 -1.91 -8.18 -11.32
N LYS A 8 -0.77 -8.71 -10.84
CA LYS A 8 0.56 -8.34 -11.37
C LYS A 8 0.75 -8.74 -12.83
N PHE A 9 0.31 -9.94 -13.20
CA PHE A 9 0.42 -10.45 -14.57
C PHE A 9 -0.46 -9.61 -15.51
N TRP A 10 -1.70 -9.36 -15.14
CA TRP A 10 -2.64 -8.56 -15.93
C TRP A 10 -2.18 -7.11 -16.10
N THR A 11 -1.66 -6.49 -15.04
CA THR A 11 -1.02 -5.18 -15.16
C THR A 11 0.15 -5.22 -16.13
N SER A 12 0.99 -6.27 -16.11
CA SER A 12 2.15 -6.39 -17.02
C SER A 12 1.77 -6.49 -18.50
N ILE A 13 0.55 -6.92 -18.83
CA ILE A 13 0.04 -6.99 -20.20
C ILE A 13 -0.92 -5.84 -20.56
N GLY A 14 -1.05 -4.83 -19.70
CA GLY A 14 -1.82 -3.61 -19.99
C GLY A 14 -3.32 -3.67 -19.68
N GLU A 15 -3.77 -4.61 -18.83
CA GLU A 15 -5.19 -4.74 -18.51
C GLU A 15 -5.76 -3.52 -17.76
N CYS A 16 -4.93 -2.75 -17.05
CA CYS A 16 -5.38 -1.53 -16.37
C CYS A 16 -5.95 -0.48 -17.35
N GLN A 17 -5.58 -0.55 -18.63
CA GLN A 17 -6.08 0.30 -19.70
C GLN A 17 -7.18 -0.41 -20.50
N SER A 18 -6.94 -1.66 -20.88
CA SER A 18 -7.85 -2.44 -21.74
C SER A 18 -9.12 -2.90 -21.04
N ASN A 19 -9.04 -3.16 -19.73
CA ASN A 19 -10.12 -3.65 -18.90
C ASN A 19 -10.20 -2.85 -17.58
N LYS A 20 -10.17 -1.53 -17.75
CA LYS A 20 -10.04 -0.54 -16.68
C LYS A 20 -11.00 -0.82 -15.52
N ASP A 21 -12.32 -0.78 -15.76
CA ASP A 21 -13.30 -0.88 -14.67
C ASP A 21 -13.12 -2.15 -13.83
N TRP A 22 -12.92 -3.30 -14.48
CA TRP A 22 -12.70 -4.56 -13.77
C TRP A 22 -11.40 -4.54 -12.97
N MET A 23 -10.32 -4.07 -13.59
CA MET A 23 -9.00 -4.02 -12.98
C MET A 23 -8.90 -2.98 -11.86
N GLU A 24 -9.60 -1.86 -11.95
CA GLU A 24 -9.65 -0.88 -10.89
C GLU A 24 -10.40 -1.41 -9.67
N ASP A 25 -11.47 -2.17 -9.88
CA ASP A 25 -12.20 -2.81 -8.78
C ASP A 25 -11.38 -3.94 -8.14
N HIS A 26 -10.80 -4.84 -8.94
CA HIS A 26 -10.23 -6.09 -8.44
C HIS A 26 -8.72 -6.02 -8.21
N CYS A 27 -8.02 -5.13 -8.90
CA CYS A 27 -6.58 -4.94 -8.84
C CYS A 27 -6.19 -3.47 -8.55
N PRO A 28 -6.84 -2.79 -7.58
CA PRO A 28 -6.66 -1.36 -7.38
C PRO A 28 -5.24 -0.96 -6.99
N VAL A 29 -4.46 -1.83 -6.34
CA VAL A 29 -3.06 -1.53 -6.00
C VAL A 29 -2.18 -1.75 -7.22
N SER A 30 -2.32 -2.87 -7.93
CA SER A 30 -1.55 -3.14 -9.14
C SER A 30 -1.81 -2.12 -10.25
N CYS A 31 -3.03 -1.62 -10.39
CA CYS A 31 -3.37 -0.56 -11.34
C CYS A 31 -3.16 0.87 -10.82
N SER A 32 -2.51 1.02 -9.66
CA SER A 32 -2.21 2.34 -9.06
C SER A 32 -3.45 3.22 -8.83
N VAL A 33 -4.63 2.61 -8.70
CA VAL A 33 -5.89 3.27 -8.34
C VAL A 33 -5.89 3.61 -6.85
N CYS A 34 -5.42 2.69 -6.04
CA CYS A 34 -5.00 2.96 -4.68
C CYS A 34 -3.59 3.56 -4.74
N ASN A 35 -3.36 4.66 -4.01
CA ASN A 35 -2.11 5.42 -4.01
C ASN A 35 -0.91 4.70 -3.33
N GLY A 36 -0.81 3.37 -3.48
CA GLY A 36 0.28 2.48 -3.04
C GLY A 36 0.54 2.40 -1.53
N THR A 37 0.10 3.40 -0.79
CA THR A 37 0.12 3.46 0.65
C THR A 37 -1.03 2.58 1.10
N MET A 38 -0.71 1.41 1.67
CA MET A 38 -1.53 0.96 2.78
C MET A 38 -1.61 2.17 3.71
N ALA A 39 -2.77 2.84 3.74
CA ALA A 39 -2.94 4.04 4.51
C ALA A 39 -2.44 3.72 5.92
N CYS A 40 -1.32 4.33 6.30
CA CYS A 40 -0.72 4.04 7.58
C CYS A 40 -1.48 4.86 8.62
N ILE A 41 -2.66 4.35 8.92
CA ILE A 41 -3.64 4.95 9.79
C ILE A 41 -3.99 3.95 10.88
N ASP A 42 -4.31 4.50 12.03
CA ASP A 42 -4.91 3.73 13.10
C ASP A 42 -6.37 3.44 12.74
N ARG A 43 -6.73 2.17 12.85
CA ARG A 43 -8.05 1.63 12.51
C ARG A 43 -8.94 1.46 13.73
N HIS A 44 -8.40 1.73 14.92
CA HIS A 44 -9.14 1.66 16.16
C HIS A 44 -8.99 2.94 16.98
N ARG A 45 -10.11 3.43 17.53
CA ARG A 45 -10.15 4.68 18.31
C ARG A 45 -9.26 4.68 19.56
N LEU A 46 -8.93 3.49 20.09
CA LEU A 46 -8.10 3.30 21.28
C LEU A 46 -6.61 3.06 20.97
N CYS A 47 -6.17 3.14 19.71
CA CYS A 47 -4.77 2.89 19.35
C CYS A 47 -3.77 3.74 20.16
N ASN A 48 -4.08 5.03 20.39
CA ASN A 48 -3.27 5.90 21.24
C ASN A 48 -3.14 5.36 22.67
N PHE A 49 -4.27 4.97 23.28
CA PHE A 49 -4.29 4.44 24.63
C PHE A 49 -3.47 3.15 24.74
N TRP A 50 -3.69 2.20 23.84
CA TRP A 50 -2.97 0.93 23.83
C TRP A 50 -1.48 1.09 23.55
N SER A 51 -1.10 1.99 22.66
CA SER A 51 0.32 2.31 22.46
C SER A 51 0.97 2.91 23.71
N ALA A 52 0.24 3.72 24.49
CA ALA A 52 0.75 4.32 25.72
C ALA A 52 0.96 3.29 26.83
N ILE A 53 0.18 2.22 26.85
CA ILE A 53 0.32 1.10 27.78
C ILE A 53 1.14 -0.08 27.23
N LYS A 54 1.98 0.17 26.20
CA LYS A 54 2.98 -0.79 25.67
C LYS A 54 2.43 -2.02 24.94
N GLU A 55 1.22 -1.92 24.38
CA GLU A 55 0.64 -2.98 23.55
C GLU A 55 1.38 -3.18 22.22
N CYS A 56 2.13 -2.19 21.74
CA CYS A 56 2.95 -2.34 20.53
C CYS A 56 4.04 -3.41 20.73
N GLU A 57 4.50 -3.63 21.96
CA GLU A 57 5.49 -4.61 22.34
C GLU A 57 4.85 -5.92 22.84
N THR A 58 3.80 -5.84 23.67
CA THR A 58 3.16 -7.02 24.27
C THR A 58 2.12 -7.68 23.37
N ASN A 59 1.59 -6.96 22.39
CA ASN A 59 0.53 -7.39 21.47
C ASN A 59 0.80 -6.91 20.03
N ALA A 60 2.06 -7.03 19.62
CA ALA A 60 2.57 -6.48 18.37
C ALA A 60 1.78 -6.93 17.14
N VAL A 61 1.38 -8.21 17.05
CA VAL A 61 0.66 -8.73 15.87
C VAL A 61 -0.65 -7.99 15.63
N TRP A 62 -1.43 -7.79 16.69
CA TRP A 62 -2.70 -7.07 16.60
C TRP A 62 -2.46 -5.58 16.36
N MET A 63 -1.54 -4.98 17.12
CA MET A 63 -1.26 -3.56 17.09
C MET A 63 -0.61 -3.11 15.77
N LEU A 64 0.26 -3.89 15.15
CA LEU A 64 0.85 -3.53 13.86
C LEU A 64 -0.18 -3.58 12.71
N SER A 65 -1.18 -4.45 12.82
CA SER A 65 -2.24 -4.60 11.81
C SER A 65 -3.33 -3.52 11.93
N ASN A 66 -3.61 -3.08 13.16
CA ASN A 66 -4.73 -2.18 13.46
C ASN A 66 -4.30 -0.78 13.89
N CYS A 67 -3.12 -0.64 14.45
CA CYS A 67 -2.56 0.60 15.00
C CYS A 67 -1.14 0.90 14.48
N PRO A 68 -0.85 0.73 13.16
CA PRO A 68 0.51 0.89 12.65
C PRO A 68 1.06 2.31 12.83
N LYS A 69 0.18 3.32 12.89
CA LYS A 69 0.59 4.71 13.10
C LYS A 69 0.95 4.95 14.56
N SER A 70 0.09 4.55 15.50
CA SER A 70 0.37 4.64 16.94
C SER A 70 1.63 3.86 17.33
N CYS A 71 1.88 2.70 16.71
CA CYS A 71 3.10 1.92 16.94
C CYS A 71 4.32 2.38 16.15
N LYS A 72 4.24 3.48 15.41
CA LYS A 72 5.33 4.01 14.57
C LYS A 72 5.88 2.97 13.59
N ALA A 73 5.02 2.07 13.14
CA ALA A 73 5.32 0.99 12.19
C ALA A 73 5.12 1.41 10.74
N CYS A 74 4.66 2.64 10.51
CA CYS A 74 4.63 3.25 9.19
C CYS A 74 6.05 3.34 8.62
N LYS A 75 6.39 2.44 7.68
CA LYS A 75 7.52 2.61 6.77
C LYS A 75 6.97 2.94 5.41
N GLY A 76 7.13 4.18 5.01
CA GLY A 76 6.70 4.69 3.72
C GLY A 76 7.09 6.15 3.65
N GLU A 77 8.24 6.40 3.03
CA GLU A 77 8.52 7.73 2.51
C GLU A 77 7.42 8.00 1.48
N THR A 78 6.53 8.93 1.80
CA THR A 78 5.74 9.58 0.77
C THR A 78 6.73 10.16 -0.21
N VAL A 79 6.75 9.70 -1.46
CA VAL A 79 7.38 10.49 -2.52
C VAL A 79 6.26 11.14 -3.31
N PRO A 80 5.95 12.43 -3.05
CA PRO A 80 5.28 13.24 -4.05
C PRO A 80 6.28 13.41 -5.20
N GLY A 81 6.12 12.64 -6.27
CA GLY A 81 6.81 12.89 -7.55
C GLY A 81 8.23 12.33 -7.72
N ALA A 82 8.49 11.05 -7.43
CA ALA A 82 9.67 10.41 -8.03
C ALA A 82 9.40 10.16 -9.52
N PRO A 83 10.30 10.59 -10.42
CA PRO A 83 10.15 10.37 -11.85
C PRO A 83 10.24 8.88 -12.13
N VAL A 84 9.39 8.39 -13.03
CA VAL A 84 9.56 7.07 -13.64
C VAL A 84 11.03 6.95 -14.03
N SER A 85 11.72 5.93 -13.52
CA SER A 85 13.09 5.64 -13.90
C SER A 85 13.09 5.53 -15.41
N ALA A 86 13.54 6.62 -16.05
CA ALA A 86 13.74 6.69 -17.48
C ALA A 86 14.74 5.59 -17.77
N PHE A 87 14.27 4.61 -18.54
CA PHE A 87 15.11 3.62 -19.18
C PHE A 87 16.43 4.26 -19.56
N VAL A 88 17.49 3.74 -18.95
CA VAL A 88 18.88 3.97 -19.31
C VAL A 88 18.99 4.26 -20.80
N ILE A 89 19.31 5.51 -21.11
CA ILE A 89 19.65 5.97 -22.45
C ILE A 89 20.93 5.22 -22.86
N LEU A 90 20.88 4.53 -23.99
CA LEU A 90 21.92 4.66 -25.01
C LEU A 90 21.30 4.43 -26.40
N PRO A 91 21.35 5.44 -27.30
CA PRO A 91 20.94 5.29 -28.68
C PRO A 91 22.09 4.69 -29.51
N LEU A 92 21.69 3.84 -30.47
CA LEU A 92 22.42 3.32 -31.64
C LEU A 92 23.63 2.41 -31.36
#